data_AF-A0A0G9JY45-F1
#
_entry.id   AF-A0A0G9JY45-F1
#
_cell.length_a   1.000
_cell.length_b   1.000
_cell.length_c   1.000
_cell.angle_alpha   90.00
_cell.angle_beta   90.00
_cell.angle_gamma   90.00
#
_symmetry.space_group_name_H-M   'P 1'
#
loop_
_entity.id
_entity.type
_entity.pdbx_description
1 polymer ?
#
loop_
_entity_poly.entity_id
_entity_poly.type
_entity_poly.pdbx_seq_one_letter_code
_entity_poly.pdbx_strand_id
1 'polypeptide(L)'
;MSIFSGSFHKLKQIGIAELIKKHKERFVYAGKQVANIVAKTQDFLNEIIELQNKCSTKKYLLVEDSLTLLSPKKNGFVDTELLYKHEKQIREAGGSVILIHHLNKNGIFADSQKIEDFADYTFLVERNDFNNCILLNPQKRSRFDIKEKAYQTENRKIIAEIDFNMANISYSESNFIKIIIDLLQDGDEMNQSEIIKYLKQSSYFSKYGVGEKKVINWLEKWAKAEKWKCEQRASEKNAKYYFLIQTEKLTKLPNYNKKEI
;
A
#
# COMPACT_ATOMS: atom_id res chain seq x y z
N MET A 1 -25.97 6.44 -9.60
CA MET A 1 -26.60 7.10 -8.45
C MET A 1 -25.72 6.82 -7.24
N SER A 2 -25.54 7.79 -6.35
CA SER A 2 -24.53 7.75 -5.30
C SER A 2 -25.14 8.26 -3.99
N ILE A 3 -24.98 7.51 -2.91
CA ILE A 3 -25.45 7.92 -1.58
C ILE A 3 -24.28 8.55 -0.82
N PHE A 4 -24.47 9.74 -0.27
CA PHE A 4 -23.49 10.40 0.60
C PHE A 4 -24.04 10.55 2.01
N SER A 5 -23.28 10.05 2.97
CA SER A 5 -23.54 10.24 4.40
C SER A 5 -22.37 11.00 5.03
N GLY A 6 -22.64 12.19 5.58
CA GLY A 6 -21.59 13.01 6.18
C GLY A 6 -22.10 14.38 6.62
N SER A 7 -21.23 15.18 7.22
CA SER A 7 -21.56 16.59 7.49
C SER A 7 -21.53 17.37 6.17
N PHE A 8 -22.63 18.05 5.85
CA PHE A 8 -22.74 18.92 4.68
C PHE A 8 -21.59 19.96 4.58
N HIS A 9 -21.08 20.43 5.72
CA HIS A 9 -19.95 21.36 5.76
C HIS A 9 -18.66 20.72 5.22
N LYS A 10 -18.38 19.46 5.56
CA LYS A 10 -17.24 18.72 5.01
C LYS A 10 -17.41 18.47 3.51
N LEU A 11 -18.61 18.12 3.06
CA LEU A 11 -18.90 17.92 1.63
C LEU A 11 -18.69 19.20 0.81
N LYS A 12 -18.95 20.38 1.37
CA LYS A 12 -18.61 21.66 0.76
C LYS A 12 -17.10 21.87 0.65
N GLN A 13 -16.35 21.62 1.73
CA GLN A 13 -14.89 21.81 1.75
C GLN A 13 -14.15 20.97 0.69
N ILE A 14 -14.64 19.76 0.41
CA ILE A 14 -14.03 18.85 -0.58
C ILE A 14 -14.65 18.99 -1.98
N GLY A 15 -15.48 20.01 -2.24
CA GLY A 15 -16.07 20.30 -3.56
C GLY A 15 -17.23 19.38 -3.98
N ILE A 16 -17.58 18.36 -3.20
CA ILE A 16 -18.66 17.40 -3.53
C ILE A 16 -20.03 18.07 -3.53
N ALA A 17 -20.25 19.10 -2.71
CA ALA A 17 -21.52 19.82 -2.68
C ALA A 17 -21.91 20.43 -4.04
N GLU A 18 -20.93 20.86 -4.84
CA GLU A 18 -21.17 21.40 -6.18
C GLU A 18 -21.57 20.29 -7.17
N LEU A 19 -20.95 19.11 -7.06
CA LEU A 19 -21.31 17.93 -7.86
C LEU A 19 -22.73 17.45 -7.55
N ILE A 20 -23.10 17.41 -6.26
CA ILE A 20 -24.47 17.08 -5.82
C ILE A 20 -25.47 18.06 -6.43
N LYS A 21 -25.17 19.37 -6.39
CA LYS A 21 -26.05 20.39 -6.99
C LYS A 21 -26.17 20.22 -8.50
N LYS A 22 -25.07 19.98 -9.21
CA LYS A 22 -25.02 19.84 -10.67
C LYS A 22 -25.72 18.59 -11.18
N HIS A 23 -25.70 17.50 -10.42
CA HIS A 23 -26.27 16.21 -10.82
C HIS A 23 -27.24 15.67 -9.78
N LYS A 24 -28.16 16.51 -9.30
CA LYS A 24 -29.07 16.23 -8.17
C LYS A 24 -29.71 14.85 -8.21
N GLU A 25 -30.15 14.39 -9.39
CA GLU A 25 -30.82 13.09 -9.55
C GLU A 25 -29.89 11.88 -9.41
N ARG A 26 -28.58 12.10 -9.47
CA ARG A 26 -27.56 11.07 -9.28
C ARG A 26 -27.07 10.99 -7.84
N PHE A 27 -27.53 11.86 -6.94
CA PHE A 27 -27.02 11.96 -5.58
C PHE A 27 -28.15 11.92 -4.55
N VAL A 28 -28.05 11.00 -3.60
CA VAL A 28 -28.93 10.95 -2.42
C VAL A 28 -28.10 11.32 -1.20
N TYR A 29 -28.45 12.41 -0.54
CA TYR A 29 -27.77 12.82 0.69
C TYR A 29 -28.50 12.28 1.92
N ALA A 30 -27.81 11.44 2.69
CA ALA A 30 -28.28 10.87 3.95
C ALA A 30 -27.45 11.42 5.12
N GLY A 31 -27.65 12.71 5.44
CA GLY A 31 -27.01 13.36 6.60
C GLY A 31 -27.57 12.89 7.96
N LYS A 32 -27.02 13.42 9.07
CA LYS A 32 -27.42 13.11 10.46
C LYS A 32 -28.94 13.23 10.77
N GLN A 33 -29.71 13.88 9.91
CA GLN A 33 -31.15 14.10 10.08
C GLN A 33 -32.01 13.07 9.33
N VAL A 34 -31.41 12.14 8.58
CA VAL A 34 -32.17 11.10 7.89
C VAL A 34 -32.39 9.92 8.83
N ALA A 35 -33.63 9.77 9.30
CA ALA A 35 -34.07 8.57 9.97
C ALA A 35 -33.87 7.35 9.06
N ASN A 36 -33.38 6.26 9.64
CA ASN A 36 -33.29 4.94 9.00
C ASN A 36 -32.39 4.86 7.75
N ILE A 37 -31.15 5.38 7.84
CA ILE A 37 -30.16 5.34 6.76
C ILE A 37 -29.91 3.93 6.21
N VAL A 38 -29.88 2.93 7.11
CA VAL A 38 -29.68 1.52 6.74
C VAL A 38 -30.77 1.05 5.79
N ALA A 39 -32.06 1.28 6.10
CA ALA A 39 -33.16 0.87 5.24
C ALA A 39 -33.08 1.53 3.85
N LYS A 40 -32.79 2.83 3.79
CA LYS A 40 -32.63 3.54 2.50
C LYS A 40 -31.48 3.00 1.67
N THR A 41 -30.37 2.64 2.31
CA THR A 41 -29.25 1.98 1.62
C THR A 41 -29.70 0.63 1.06
N GLN A 42 -30.40 -0.19 1.84
CA GLN A 42 -30.88 -1.51 1.40
C GLN A 42 -31.88 -1.40 0.23
N ASP A 43 -32.82 -0.45 0.29
CA ASP A 43 -33.74 -0.16 -0.83
C ASP A 43 -32.98 0.25 -2.09
N PHE A 44 -31.98 1.13 -1.96
CA PHE A 44 -31.15 1.56 -3.07
C PHE A 44 -30.35 0.40 -3.69
N LEU A 45 -29.80 -0.50 -2.87
CA LEU A 45 -29.09 -1.68 -3.36
C LEU A 45 -30.02 -2.60 -4.17
N ASN A 46 -31.27 -2.77 -3.74
CA ASN A 46 -32.29 -3.49 -4.50
C ASN A 46 -32.57 -2.86 -5.86
N GLU A 47 -32.73 -1.53 -5.93
CA GLU A 47 -32.91 -0.82 -7.20
C GLU A 47 -31.73 -1.05 -8.16
N ILE A 48 -30.50 -1.04 -7.65
CA ILE A 48 -29.30 -1.31 -8.46
C ILE A 48 -29.31 -2.76 -9.00
N ILE A 49 -29.72 -3.73 -8.18
CA ILE A 49 -29.85 -5.13 -8.62
C ILE A 49 -30.89 -5.25 -9.74
N GLU A 50 -32.05 -4.62 -9.60
CA GLU A 50 -33.06 -4.63 -10.66
C GLU A 50 -32.54 -4.02 -11.96
N LEU A 51 -31.79 -2.91 -11.88
CA LEU A 51 -31.20 -2.27 -13.04
C LEU A 51 -30.12 -3.14 -13.71
N GLN A 52 -29.26 -3.79 -12.92
CA GLN A 52 -28.25 -4.73 -13.41
C GLN A 52 -28.91 -5.92 -14.12
N ASN A 53 -29.98 -6.47 -13.56
CA ASN A 53 -30.74 -7.59 -14.14
C ASN A 53 -31.47 -7.19 -15.43
N LYS A 54 -32.01 -5.98 -15.51
CA LYS A 54 -32.71 -5.47 -16.71
C LYS A 54 -31.77 -5.11 -17.86
N CYS A 55 -30.46 -4.95 -17.61
CA CYS A 55 -29.52 -4.47 -18.61
C CYS A 55 -28.21 -5.29 -18.62
N SER A 56 -28.20 -6.39 -19.39
CA SER A 56 -27.03 -7.29 -19.51
C SER A 56 -25.78 -6.64 -20.12
N THR A 57 -25.93 -5.51 -20.83
CA THR A 57 -24.81 -4.80 -21.46
C THR A 57 -24.07 -3.86 -20.51
N LYS A 58 -24.66 -3.47 -19.38
CA LYS A 58 -24.05 -2.53 -18.43
C LYS A 58 -23.68 -3.27 -17.15
N LYS A 59 -22.46 -3.05 -16.66
CA LYS A 59 -21.98 -3.59 -15.39
C LYS A 59 -21.86 -2.46 -14.39
N TYR A 60 -22.53 -2.60 -13.25
CA TYR A 60 -22.50 -1.63 -12.16
C TYR A 60 -21.32 -1.95 -11.24
N LEU A 61 -20.58 -0.89 -10.88
CA LEU A 61 -19.57 -0.91 -9.83
C LEU A 61 -20.15 -0.18 -8.62
N LEU A 62 -20.34 -0.92 -7.54
CA LEU A 62 -20.75 -0.40 -6.25
C LEU A 62 -19.50 -0.16 -5.39
N VAL A 63 -19.35 1.05 -4.87
CA VAL A 63 -18.27 1.39 -3.95
C VAL A 63 -18.90 1.82 -2.65
N GLU A 64 -18.59 1.09 -1.59
CA GLU A 64 -19.17 1.29 -0.28
C GLU A 64 -18.06 1.66 0.71
N ASP A 65 -18.33 2.65 1.53
CA ASP A 65 -17.43 3.12 2.58
C ASP A 65 -18.18 3.08 3.90
N SER A 66 -17.50 2.62 4.96
CA SER A 66 -18.04 2.49 6.31
C SER A 66 -19.25 1.54 6.45
N LEU A 67 -18.96 0.23 6.53
CA LEU A 67 -19.94 -0.86 6.69
C LEU A 67 -21.00 -0.67 7.79
N THR A 68 -20.71 0.12 8.82
CA THR A 68 -21.66 0.47 9.89
C THR A 68 -22.88 1.27 9.42
N LEU A 69 -22.83 1.82 8.21
CA LEU A 69 -23.94 2.55 7.57
C LEU A 69 -24.81 1.63 6.70
N LEU A 70 -24.32 0.42 6.41
CA LEU A 70 -24.95 -0.52 5.49
C LEU A 70 -25.73 -1.61 6.22
N SER A 71 -25.33 -1.94 7.44
CA SER A 71 -25.95 -2.99 8.27
C SER A 71 -26.02 -2.57 9.74
N PRO A 72 -27.13 -2.86 10.44
CA PRO A 72 -27.24 -2.61 11.87
C PRO A 72 -26.31 -3.55 12.65
N LYS A 73 -25.94 -3.12 13.86
CA LYS A 73 -25.24 -4.01 14.77
C LYS A 73 -26.24 -4.91 15.50
N LYS A 74 -25.98 -6.21 15.51
CA LYS A 74 -26.70 -7.22 16.30
C LYS A 74 -25.74 -7.76 17.35
N ASN A 75 -26.07 -7.58 18.64
CA ASN A 75 -25.22 -7.99 19.77
C ASN A 75 -23.79 -7.41 19.75
N GLY A 76 -23.62 -6.19 19.23
CA GLY A 76 -22.30 -5.52 19.14
C GLY A 76 -21.48 -5.83 17.89
N PHE A 77 -21.88 -6.85 17.10
CA PHE A 77 -21.26 -7.25 15.83
C PHE A 77 -22.10 -6.77 14.65
N VAL A 78 -21.51 -6.68 13.46
CA VAL A 78 -22.29 -6.33 12.26
C VAL A 78 -23.13 -7.54 11.82
N ASP A 79 -24.39 -7.32 11.45
CA ASP A 79 -25.20 -8.38 10.86
C ASP A 79 -24.69 -8.67 9.43
N THR A 80 -23.80 -9.64 9.33
CA THR A 80 -23.13 -10.01 8.07
C THR A 80 -24.07 -10.66 7.06
N GLU A 81 -25.15 -11.29 7.51
CA GLU A 81 -26.14 -11.89 6.61
C GLU A 81 -26.91 -10.81 5.86
N LEU A 82 -27.34 -9.77 6.58
CA LEU A 82 -27.94 -8.59 5.97
C LEU A 82 -26.92 -7.77 5.17
N LEU A 83 -25.69 -7.62 5.69
CA LEU A 83 -24.63 -6.82 5.06
C LEU A 83 -24.20 -7.33 3.69
N TYR A 84 -24.35 -8.63 3.40
CA TYR A 84 -23.79 -9.22 2.19
C TYR A 84 -24.83 -9.76 1.21
N LYS A 85 -26.12 -9.71 1.59
CA LYS A 85 -27.20 -10.26 0.79
C LYS A 85 -27.25 -9.60 -0.59
N HIS A 86 -27.23 -8.27 -0.64
CA HIS A 86 -27.40 -7.55 -1.90
C HIS A 86 -26.11 -7.51 -2.72
N GLU A 87 -24.98 -7.47 -2.06
CA GLU A 87 -23.63 -7.50 -2.63
C GLU A 87 -23.41 -8.83 -3.37
N LYS A 88 -23.87 -9.94 -2.77
CA LYS A 88 -23.88 -11.24 -3.43
C LYS A 88 -24.77 -11.23 -4.67
N GLN A 89 -25.98 -10.69 -4.59
CA GLN A 89 -26.91 -10.61 -5.73
C GLN A 89 -26.37 -9.71 -6.86
N ILE A 90 -25.75 -8.57 -6.53
CA ILE A 90 -25.09 -7.69 -7.50
C ILE A 90 -23.97 -8.43 -8.23
N ARG A 91 -23.14 -9.18 -7.49
CA ARG A 91 -22.05 -9.98 -8.08
C ARG A 91 -22.58 -11.10 -8.96
N GLU A 92 -23.63 -11.81 -8.54
CA GLU A 92 -24.29 -12.86 -9.33
C GLU A 92 -24.89 -12.31 -10.63
N ALA A 93 -25.39 -11.07 -10.61
CA ALA A 93 -25.89 -10.36 -11.79
C ALA A 93 -24.77 -9.78 -12.68
N GLY A 94 -23.49 -10.05 -12.37
CA GLY A 94 -22.33 -9.61 -13.15
C GLY A 94 -21.78 -8.22 -12.79
N GLY A 95 -22.30 -7.61 -11.73
CA GLY A 95 -21.77 -6.38 -11.14
C GLY A 95 -20.51 -6.62 -10.28
N SER A 96 -19.97 -5.55 -9.72
CA SER A 96 -18.79 -5.60 -8.85
C SER A 96 -18.98 -4.71 -7.63
N VAL A 97 -18.48 -5.15 -6.48
CA VAL A 97 -18.60 -4.43 -5.20
C VAL A 97 -17.20 -4.20 -4.64
N ILE A 98 -16.91 -2.96 -4.25
CA ILE A 98 -15.71 -2.55 -3.54
C ILE A 98 -16.12 -2.09 -2.15
N LEU A 99 -15.60 -2.76 -1.13
CA LEU A 99 -15.80 -2.39 0.26
C LEU A 99 -14.56 -1.66 0.78
N ILE A 100 -14.75 -0.46 1.31
CA ILE A 100 -13.71 0.34 1.96
C ILE A 100 -13.99 0.34 3.46
N HIS A 101 -12.98 -0.06 4.24
CA HIS A 101 -13.13 -0.11 5.68
C HIS A 101 -11.86 0.24 6.45
N HIS A 102 -12.06 0.78 7.65
CA HIS A 102 -10.97 1.20 8.53
C HIS A 102 -10.64 0.14 9.58
N LEU A 103 -9.35 0.00 9.90
CA LEU A 103 -8.89 -0.74 11.07
C LEU A 103 -9.15 0.06 12.36
N ASN A 104 -9.28 -0.63 13.49
CA ASN A 104 -9.36 0.04 14.79
C ASN A 104 -7.97 0.54 15.26
N LYS A 105 -7.92 1.19 16.42
CA LYS A 105 -6.69 1.74 17.01
C LYS A 105 -5.59 0.70 17.25
N ASN A 106 -5.95 -0.57 17.43
CA ASN A 106 -5.02 -1.66 17.69
C ASN A 106 -4.61 -2.39 16.40
N GLY A 107 -5.05 -1.90 15.22
CA GLY A 107 -4.81 -2.56 13.94
C GLY A 107 -5.62 -3.84 13.73
N ILE A 108 -6.58 -4.14 14.60
CA ILE A 108 -7.36 -5.40 14.58
C ILE A 108 -8.83 -5.08 14.41
N PHE A 109 -9.44 -5.45 13.30
CA PHE A 109 -10.86 -5.19 13.09
C PHE A 109 -11.76 -6.28 13.70
N ALA A 110 -12.89 -5.89 14.30
CA ALA A 110 -13.90 -6.83 14.82
C ALA A 110 -14.74 -7.37 13.66
N ASP A 111 -14.83 -8.68 13.47
CA ASP A 111 -15.41 -9.35 12.27
C ASP A 111 -14.51 -9.32 11.00
N SER A 112 -13.22 -8.98 11.12
CA SER A 112 -12.23 -8.96 10.00
C SER A 112 -12.24 -10.25 9.18
N GLN A 113 -12.14 -11.38 9.88
CA GLN A 113 -12.15 -12.69 9.24
C GLN A 113 -13.41 -12.90 8.38
N LYS A 114 -14.59 -12.48 8.86
CA LYS A 114 -15.84 -12.65 8.11
C LYS A 114 -15.90 -11.78 6.85
N ILE A 115 -15.35 -10.57 6.91
CA ILE A 115 -15.24 -9.69 5.73
C ILE A 115 -14.28 -10.29 4.71
N GLU A 116 -13.10 -10.73 5.17
CA GLU A 116 -12.11 -11.38 4.33
C GLU A 116 -12.68 -12.65 3.69
N ASP A 117 -13.38 -13.48 4.45
CA ASP A 117 -14.01 -14.71 3.96
C ASP A 117 -15.07 -14.42 2.89
N PHE A 118 -15.83 -13.33 3.01
CA PHE A 118 -16.83 -12.92 2.03
C PHE A 118 -16.22 -12.38 0.73
N ALA A 119 -15.13 -11.61 0.83
CA ALA A 119 -14.51 -10.95 -0.30
C ALA A 119 -13.79 -11.95 -1.21
N ASP A 120 -13.86 -11.73 -2.53
CA ASP A 120 -13.02 -12.47 -3.48
C ASP A 120 -11.54 -12.06 -3.33
N TYR A 121 -11.31 -10.80 -2.96
CA TYR A 121 -9.99 -10.18 -2.81
C TYR A 121 -9.97 -9.19 -1.65
N THR A 122 -8.89 -9.17 -0.87
CA THR A 122 -8.70 -8.18 0.19
C THR A 122 -7.29 -7.61 0.16
N PHE A 123 -7.20 -6.29 0.23
CA PHE A 123 -5.95 -5.56 0.43
C PHE A 123 -5.99 -4.77 1.73
N LEU A 124 -4.89 -4.83 2.48
CA LEU A 124 -4.58 -3.86 3.51
C LEU A 124 -3.80 -2.72 2.86
N VAL A 125 -4.38 -1.51 2.89
CA VAL A 125 -3.76 -0.30 2.36
C VAL A 125 -3.04 0.42 3.50
N GLU A 126 -1.72 0.53 3.42
CA GLU A 126 -0.91 1.23 4.41
C GLU A 126 -0.21 2.43 3.77
N ARG A 127 0.01 3.47 4.56
CA ARG A 127 0.84 4.60 4.15
C ARG A 127 2.18 4.51 4.86
N ASN A 128 3.26 4.47 4.09
CA ASN A 128 4.59 4.66 4.61
C ASN A 128 4.96 6.14 4.44
N ASP A 129 4.76 6.92 5.51
CA ASP A 129 5.03 8.36 5.52
C ASP A 129 6.51 8.67 5.31
N PHE A 130 7.42 7.78 5.71
CA PHE A 130 8.85 7.97 5.54
C PHE A 130 9.27 7.92 4.06
N ASN A 131 8.74 6.94 3.32
CA ASN A 131 9.02 6.79 1.89
C ASN A 131 8.02 7.54 0.99
N ASN A 132 7.10 8.31 1.59
CA ASN A 132 5.99 8.99 0.90
C ASN A 132 5.26 8.06 -0.06
N CYS A 133 4.95 6.84 0.36
CA CYS A 133 4.32 5.85 -0.51
C CYS A 133 3.12 5.18 0.14
N ILE A 134 2.27 4.60 -0.71
CA ILE A 134 1.16 3.74 -0.33
C ILE A 134 1.56 2.30 -0.65
N LEU A 135 1.34 1.41 0.31
CA LEU A 135 1.58 -0.02 0.21
C LEU A 135 0.23 -0.75 0.11
N LEU A 136 0.09 -1.62 -0.87
CA LEU A 136 -1.02 -2.56 -1.00
C LEU A 136 -0.55 -3.95 -0.61
N ASN A 137 -0.96 -4.39 0.58
CA ASN A 137 -0.62 -5.68 1.13
C ASN A 137 -1.79 -6.67 0.92
N PRO A 138 -1.65 -7.71 0.08
CA PRO A 138 -2.71 -8.71 -0.09
C PRO A 138 -2.92 -9.48 1.23
N GLN A 139 -4.17 -9.55 1.72
CA GLN A 139 -4.53 -10.33 2.91
C GLN A 139 -5.10 -11.69 2.51
N LYS A 140 -6.13 -11.69 1.66
CA LYS A 140 -6.69 -12.91 1.08
C LYS A 140 -6.19 -13.10 -0.34
N ARG A 141 -5.40 -14.16 -0.52
CA ARG A 141 -5.01 -14.68 -1.82
C ARG A 141 -6.00 -15.79 -2.18
N SER A 142 -7.11 -15.41 -2.81
CA SER A 142 -8.05 -16.38 -3.39
C SER A 142 -7.38 -17.15 -4.55
N ARG A 143 -8.15 -17.81 -5.42
CA ARG A 143 -7.69 -18.57 -6.61
C ARG A 143 -6.88 -17.77 -7.66
N PHE A 144 -6.52 -16.52 -7.38
CA PHE A 144 -5.82 -15.62 -8.30
C PHE A 144 -4.50 -15.15 -7.66
N ASP A 145 -3.45 -15.04 -8.48
CA ASP A 145 -2.10 -14.62 -8.04
C ASP A 145 -2.03 -13.11 -7.83
N ILE A 146 -2.55 -12.65 -6.68
CA ILE A 146 -2.47 -11.25 -6.29
C ILE A 146 -1.10 -10.95 -5.71
N LYS A 147 -0.46 -9.93 -6.27
CA LYS A 147 0.85 -9.44 -5.84
C LYS A 147 0.73 -8.14 -5.07
N GLU A 148 1.62 -7.99 -4.11
CA GLU A 148 1.89 -6.73 -3.45
C GLU A 148 2.28 -5.63 -4.44
N LYS A 149 1.87 -4.39 -4.14
CA LYS A 149 2.18 -3.22 -4.95
C LYS A 149 2.49 -2.02 -4.07
N ALA A 150 3.36 -1.14 -4.55
CA ALA A 150 3.64 0.12 -3.89
C ALA A 150 3.54 1.28 -4.87
N TYR A 151 3.09 2.43 -4.37
CA TYR A 151 2.90 3.63 -5.16
C TYR A 151 3.54 4.82 -4.46
N GLN A 152 4.44 5.52 -5.15
CA GLN A 152 4.98 6.77 -4.67
C GLN A 152 3.89 7.85 -4.73
N THR A 153 3.87 8.70 -3.71
CA THR A 153 2.90 9.78 -3.59
C THR A 153 3.57 11.14 -3.40
N GLU A 154 2.99 12.14 -4.02
CA GLU A 154 3.34 13.55 -3.82
C GLU A 154 2.04 14.35 -3.69
N ASN A 155 1.95 15.23 -2.67
CA ASN A 155 0.76 16.04 -2.42
C ASN A 155 -0.56 15.24 -2.41
N ARG A 156 -0.52 14.04 -1.79
CA ARG A 156 -1.64 13.07 -1.71
C ARG A 156 -2.11 12.49 -3.05
N LYS A 157 -1.30 12.59 -4.10
CA LYS A 157 -1.55 11.98 -5.41
C LYS A 157 -0.53 10.87 -5.67
N ILE A 158 -0.97 9.79 -6.28
CA ILE A 158 -0.06 8.76 -6.81
C ILE A 158 0.64 9.32 -8.04
N ILE A 159 1.97 9.21 -8.07
CA ILE A 159 2.79 9.70 -9.19
C ILE A 159 3.49 8.57 -9.95
N ALA A 160 3.78 7.43 -9.30
CA ALA A 160 4.41 6.27 -9.93
C ALA A 160 4.13 4.99 -9.14
N GLU A 161 4.07 3.84 -9.82
CA GLU A 161 4.24 2.52 -9.20
C GLU A 161 5.74 2.30 -8.96
N ILE A 162 6.11 1.82 -7.77
CA ILE A 162 7.50 1.59 -7.36
C ILE A 162 7.68 0.18 -6.83
N ASP A 163 8.93 -0.27 -6.75
CA ASP A 163 9.24 -1.58 -6.17
C ASP A 163 8.72 -1.68 -4.71
N PHE A 164 7.91 -2.70 -4.45
CA PHE A 164 7.28 -2.88 -3.15
C PHE A 164 8.30 -3.13 -2.05
N ASN A 165 9.35 -3.92 -2.32
CA ASN A 165 10.34 -4.24 -1.31
C ASN A 165 11.17 -3.02 -0.90
N MET A 166 11.42 -2.10 -1.84
CA MET A 166 12.06 -0.81 -1.59
C MET A 166 11.15 0.15 -0.85
N ALA A 167 9.85 0.14 -1.16
CA ALA A 167 8.86 0.98 -0.50
C ALA A 167 8.53 0.49 0.93
N ASN A 168 8.51 -0.82 1.15
CA ASN A 168 8.17 -1.50 2.39
C ASN A 168 9.41 -1.76 3.27
N ILE A 169 10.17 -0.69 3.54
CA ILE A 169 11.32 -0.74 4.45
C ILE A 169 11.10 0.18 5.63
N SER A 170 11.61 -0.24 6.79
CA SER A 170 11.59 0.57 8.01
C SER A 170 12.57 1.75 7.94
N TYR A 171 12.36 2.74 8.81
CA TYR A 171 13.29 3.88 8.96
C TYR A 171 14.72 3.44 9.24
N SER A 172 14.91 2.45 10.13
CA SER A 172 16.23 1.91 10.44
C SER A 172 16.84 1.21 9.23
N GLU A 173 16.08 0.36 8.54
CA GLU A 173 16.54 -0.31 7.32
C GLU A 173 16.94 0.69 6.22
N SER A 174 16.19 1.77 6.04
CA SER A 174 16.55 2.82 5.07
C SER A 174 17.86 3.53 5.43
N ASN A 175 18.05 3.89 6.70
CA ASN A 175 19.31 4.50 7.14
C ASN A 175 20.48 3.54 7.01
N PHE A 176 20.26 2.25 7.30
CA PHE A 176 21.25 1.21 7.05
C PHE A 176 21.66 1.18 5.58
N ILE A 177 20.72 1.12 4.64
CA ILE A 177 21.03 1.12 3.19
C ILE A 177 21.87 2.34 2.80
N LYS A 178 21.51 3.53 3.28
CA LYS A 178 22.27 4.76 3.02
C LYS A 178 23.71 4.66 3.52
N ILE A 179 23.89 4.27 4.77
CA ILE A 179 25.22 4.11 5.38
C ILE A 179 26.06 3.10 4.60
N ILE A 180 25.49 1.97 4.17
CA ILE A 180 26.24 0.97 3.41
C ILE A 180 26.60 1.50 2.02
N ILE A 181 25.70 2.21 1.32
CA ILE A 181 26.02 2.81 0.04
C ILE A 181 27.16 3.81 0.19
N ASP A 182 27.11 4.70 1.19
CA ASP A 182 28.16 5.69 1.44
C ASP A 182 29.51 4.98 1.74
N LEU A 183 29.49 3.97 2.61
CA LEU A 183 30.68 3.15 2.93
C LEU A 183 31.31 2.48 1.71
N LEU A 184 30.48 1.89 0.84
CA LEU A 184 30.94 1.17 -0.35
C LEU A 184 31.23 2.10 -1.55
N GLN A 185 30.83 3.38 -1.48
CA GLN A 185 31.29 4.41 -2.41
C GLN A 185 32.67 4.92 -2.03
N ASP A 186 32.93 5.05 -0.73
CA ASP A 186 34.21 5.55 -0.19
C ASP A 186 35.29 4.45 -0.11
N GLY A 187 34.89 3.18 -0.01
CA GLY A 187 35.78 2.00 -0.05
C GLY A 187 35.39 1.04 -1.18
N ASP A 188 36.35 0.65 -2.03
CA ASP A 188 36.10 -0.20 -3.20
C ASP A 188 35.41 -1.54 -2.84
N GLU A 189 35.80 -2.16 -1.72
CA GLU A 189 35.18 -3.36 -1.17
C GLU A 189 35.33 -3.43 0.36
N MET A 190 34.34 -3.99 1.05
CA MET A 190 34.41 -4.23 2.49
C MET A 190 33.88 -5.62 2.85
N ASN A 191 34.52 -6.29 3.81
CA ASN A 191 33.96 -7.54 4.34
C ASN A 191 32.88 -7.30 5.39
N GLN A 192 32.05 -8.31 5.62
CA GLN A 192 30.94 -8.26 6.58
C GLN A 192 31.38 -7.81 7.98
N SER A 193 32.53 -8.28 8.45
CA SER A 193 33.03 -7.98 9.80
C SER A 193 33.43 -6.52 9.94
N GLU A 194 34.04 -5.93 8.90
CA GLU A 194 34.39 -4.51 8.85
C GLU A 194 33.14 -3.63 8.85
N ILE A 195 32.14 -3.98 8.05
CA ILE A 195 30.86 -3.28 8.03
C ILE A 195 30.20 -3.31 9.42
N ILE A 196 30.15 -4.48 10.07
CA ILE A 196 29.58 -4.61 11.42
C ILE A 196 30.39 -3.77 12.42
N LYS A 197 31.73 -3.78 12.33
CA LYS A 197 32.60 -2.99 13.20
C LYS A 197 32.35 -1.49 13.02
N TYR A 198 32.22 -1.01 11.78
CA TYR A 198 31.88 0.38 11.50
C TYR A 198 30.53 0.76 12.11
N LEU A 199 29.49 -0.06 11.92
CA LEU A 199 28.16 0.17 12.47
C LEU A 199 28.16 0.19 14.01
N LYS A 200 29.05 -0.56 14.66
CA LYS A 200 29.27 -0.48 16.13
C LYS A 200 29.86 0.86 16.51
N GLN A 201 30.91 1.29 15.80
CA GLN A 201 31.60 2.56 16.05
C GLN A 201 30.69 3.76 15.80
N SER A 202 29.83 3.71 14.78
CA SER A 202 28.86 4.76 14.46
C SER A 202 27.61 4.74 15.37
N SER A 203 27.59 3.91 16.41
CA SER A 203 26.45 3.72 17.32
C SER A 203 25.13 3.35 16.61
N TYR A 204 25.19 2.70 15.45
CA TYR A 204 24.00 2.38 14.66
C TYR A 204 23.05 1.43 15.43
N PHE A 205 23.60 0.38 16.03
CA PHE A 205 22.81 -0.65 16.72
C PHE A 205 21.99 -0.09 17.89
N SER A 206 22.60 0.75 18.74
CA SER A 206 21.92 1.39 19.86
C SER A 206 20.93 2.46 19.39
N LYS A 207 21.30 3.29 18.40
CA LYS A 207 20.46 4.36 17.86
C LYS A 207 19.15 3.84 17.25
N TYR A 208 19.19 2.70 16.57
CA TYR A 208 18.05 2.16 15.85
C TYR A 208 17.40 0.91 16.49
N GLY A 209 17.93 0.43 17.63
CA GLY A 209 17.42 -0.76 18.30
C GLY A 209 17.46 -2.02 17.43
N VAL A 210 18.51 -2.16 16.63
CA VAL A 210 18.69 -3.28 15.68
C VAL A 210 19.79 -4.20 16.19
N GLY A 211 19.63 -5.52 16.03
CA GLY A 211 20.68 -6.52 16.34
C GLY A 211 21.53 -6.92 15.14
N GLU A 212 22.74 -7.42 15.37
CA GLU A 212 23.69 -7.83 14.32
C GLU A 212 23.10 -8.85 13.34
N LYS A 213 22.37 -9.85 13.84
CA LYS A 213 21.71 -10.86 12.99
C LYS A 213 20.76 -10.22 11.96
N LYS A 214 20.04 -9.16 12.36
CA LYS A 214 19.11 -8.44 11.47
C LYS A 214 19.87 -7.64 10.41
N VAL A 215 21.00 -7.02 10.78
CA VAL A 215 21.90 -6.33 9.84
C VAL A 215 22.49 -7.29 8.81
N ILE A 216 22.95 -8.47 9.23
CA ILE A 216 23.49 -9.49 8.31
C ILE A 216 22.41 -9.91 7.30
N ASN A 217 21.18 -10.18 7.78
CA ASN A 217 20.07 -10.49 6.90
C ASN A 217 19.77 -9.35 5.92
N TRP A 218 19.90 -8.09 6.33
CA TRP A 218 19.73 -6.95 5.44
C TRP A 218 20.86 -6.83 4.40
N LEU A 219 22.12 -7.06 4.78
CA LEU A 219 23.25 -7.10 3.83
C LEU A 219 22.97 -8.09 2.69
N GLU A 220 22.52 -9.30 3.04
CA GLU A 220 22.21 -10.35 2.07
C GLU A 220 20.94 -10.04 1.27
N LYS A 221 19.88 -9.53 1.91
CA LYS A 221 18.62 -9.13 1.27
C LYS A 221 18.89 -8.13 0.15
N TRP A 222 19.67 -7.10 0.43
CA TRP A 222 19.93 -6.01 -0.51
C TRP A 222 20.99 -6.37 -1.55
N ALA A 223 21.88 -7.32 -1.27
CA ALA A 223 22.73 -7.91 -2.29
C ALA A 223 21.91 -8.70 -3.34
N LYS A 224 20.92 -9.48 -2.88
CA LYS A 224 19.97 -10.18 -3.78
C LYS A 224 19.09 -9.22 -4.59
N ALA A 225 18.77 -8.06 -4.01
CA ALA A 225 18.05 -6.98 -4.69
C ALA A 225 18.98 -6.06 -5.51
N GLU A 226 20.22 -6.49 -5.75
CA GLU A 226 21.22 -5.82 -6.59
C GLU A 226 21.56 -4.37 -6.18
N LYS A 227 21.37 -4.00 -4.92
CA LYS A 227 21.84 -2.70 -4.39
C LYS A 227 23.36 -2.64 -4.28
N TRP A 228 23.97 -3.78 -4.02
CA TRP A 228 25.40 -4.03 -4.04
C TRP A 228 25.61 -5.50 -4.42
N LYS A 229 26.84 -5.88 -4.75
CA LYS A 229 27.22 -7.26 -4.97
C LYS A 229 27.73 -7.88 -3.69
N CYS A 230 27.65 -9.21 -3.62
CA CYS A 230 28.16 -10.01 -2.52
C CYS A 230 28.98 -11.16 -3.10
N GLU A 231 30.22 -11.32 -2.64
CA GLU A 231 31.11 -12.42 -3.02
C GLU A 231 31.52 -13.17 -1.75
N GLN A 232 31.50 -14.50 -1.81
CA GLN A 232 32.02 -15.34 -0.73
C GLN A 232 33.36 -15.93 -1.15
N ARG A 233 34.43 -15.60 -0.42
CA ARG A 233 35.80 -16.00 -0.78
C ARG A 233 36.25 -17.17 0.09
N ALA A 234 36.36 -18.35 -0.52
CA ALA A 234 36.80 -19.58 0.17
C ALA A 234 38.26 -19.47 0.67
N SER A 235 39.11 -18.76 -0.06
CA SER A 235 40.50 -18.44 0.29
C SER A 235 40.61 -17.62 1.59
N GLU A 236 39.54 -16.95 2.01
CA GLU A 236 39.51 -16.06 3.17
C GLU A 236 38.55 -16.56 4.25
N LYS A 237 38.66 -17.85 4.60
CA LYS A 237 37.81 -18.49 5.62
C LYS A 237 36.32 -18.34 5.33
N ASN A 238 35.93 -18.31 4.05
CA ASN A 238 34.56 -18.12 3.60
C ASN A 238 33.95 -16.76 3.97
N ALA A 239 34.77 -15.71 4.11
CA ALA A 239 34.32 -14.35 4.37
C ALA A 239 33.45 -13.82 3.21
N LYS A 240 32.45 -13.00 3.57
CA LYS A 240 31.57 -12.31 2.62
C LYS A 240 32.05 -10.88 2.41
N TYR A 241 32.27 -10.52 1.16
CA TYR A 241 32.66 -9.20 0.69
C TYR A 241 31.50 -8.53 -0.02
N TYR A 242 31.35 -7.22 0.20
CA TYR A 242 30.32 -6.40 -0.42
C TYR A 242 30.97 -5.22 -1.14
N PHE A 243 30.46 -4.88 -2.32
CA PHE A 243 30.96 -3.80 -3.18
C PHE A 243 29.89 -3.29 -4.14
N LEU A 244 30.01 -2.06 -4.62
CA LEU A 244 29.13 -1.50 -5.64
C LEU A 244 29.60 -1.90 -7.05
N ILE A 245 28.68 -2.08 -7.99
CA ILE A 245 29.05 -2.21 -9.40
C ILE A 245 29.55 -0.83 -9.83
N GLN A 246 30.83 -0.72 -10.17
CA GLN A 246 31.33 0.46 -10.86
C GLN A 246 30.58 0.57 -12.19
N THR A 247 29.64 1.50 -12.29
CA THR A 247 29.23 2.00 -13.62
C THR A 247 30.48 2.67 -14.16
N GLU A 248 30.97 2.22 -15.31
CA GLU A 248 32.13 2.82 -15.97
C GLU A 248 31.98 4.33 -15.88
N LYS A 249 32.87 4.98 -15.11
CA LYS A 249 33.07 6.42 -15.24
C LYS A 249 33.35 6.62 -16.72
N LEU A 250 32.40 7.17 -17.47
CA LEU A 250 32.58 7.64 -18.84
C LEU A 250 33.97 8.24 -18.91
N THR A 251 34.89 7.50 -19.52
CA THR A 251 36.28 7.89 -19.63
C THR A 251 36.24 9.25 -20.30
N LYS A 252 36.71 10.28 -19.58
CA LYS A 252 36.90 11.60 -20.20
C LYS A 252 37.74 11.33 -21.44
N LEU A 253 37.12 11.51 -22.61
CA LEU A 253 37.78 11.42 -23.91
C LEU A 253 39.11 12.19 -23.79
N PRO A 254 40.24 11.61 -24.22
CA PRO A 254 41.49 12.33 -24.19
C PRO A 254 41.29 13.62 -24.98
N ASN A 255 41.44 14.75 -24.28
CA ASN A 255 41.46 16.06 -24.89
C ASN A 255 42.70 16.06 -25.78
N TYR A 256 42.52 15.83 -27.09
CA TYR A 256 43.55 16.12 -28.06
C TYR A 256 43.77 17.63 -28.03
N ASN A 257 44.70 18.06 -27.19
CA ASN A 257 45.38 19.34 -27.32
C ASN A 257 46.07 19.34 -28.68
N LYS A 258 45.35 19.77 -29.72
CA LYS A 258 46.00 20.36 -30.89
C LYS A 258 46.65 21.64 -30.41
N LYS A 259 47.95 21.55 -30.11
CA LYS A 259 48.83 22.73 -30.10
C LYS A 259 48.74 23.38 -31.48
N GLU A 260 48.66 24.70 -31.43
CA GLU A 260 48.50 25.64 -32.52
C GLU A 260 49.71 25.69 -33.48
N ILE A 261 49.45 26.37 -34.61
CA ILE A 261 50.33 26.94 -35.66
C ILE A 261 50.60 26.02 -36.86
#